data_AF-A0A7V4A017-F1
#
_entry.id   AF-A0A7V4A017-F1
#
_cell.length_a   1.000
_cell.length_b   1.000
_cell.length_c   1.000
_cell.angle_alpha   90.00
_cell.angle_beta   90.00
_cell.angle_gamma   90.00
#
_symmetry.space_group_name_H-M   'P 1'
#
loop_
_entity.id
_entity.type
_entity.pdbx_description
1 polymer ?
#
loop_
_entity_poly.entity_id
_entity_poly.type
_entity_poly.pdbx_seq_one_letter_code
_entity_poly.pdbx_strand_id
1 'polypeptide(L)'
;TATCLVLDLPYALIAHVGDSRAYLLRKGELTLLTEDHSWVAERVRQGLLSPEEAKTHRWRNVITNALGSFPQARVDLLGLKLEPGDVFLLCTDGLSGVLEDRTLLEVLKHFPPEEAARRLVALANEWGGPDNVSVVVVRLPEELPRASRPYALPLEAAKGAPVRLKLGQEPEELPTQVMEPKGRGIRVGWRDILLIGLWVLVVAYILLGYFKGP
;
A
#
# COMPACT_ATOMS: atom_id res chain seq x y z
N THR A 1 -12.42 -10.34 -11.87
CA THR A 1 -11.38 -9.74 -11.02
C THR A 1 -11.92 -8.47 -10.39
N ALA A 2 -11.25 -7.91 -9.39
CA ALA A 2 -11.60 -6.61 -8.83
C ALA A 2 -10.33 -5.89 -8.35
N THR A 3 -10.15 -4.66 -8.81
CA THR A 3 -9.12 -3.74 -8.31
C THR A 3 -9.83 -2.43 -7.98
N CYS A 4 -9.76 -2.02 -6.72
CA CYS A 4 -10.46 -0.85 -6.20
C CYS A 4 -9.45 0.12 -5.60
N LEU A 5 -9.67 1.42 -5.83
CA LEU A 5 -8.94 2.51 -5.20
C LEU A 5 -9.93 3.33 -4.37
N VAL A 6 -9.67 3.43 -3.07
CA VAL A 6 -10.39 4.30 -2.15
C VAL A 6 -9.48 5.45 -1.78
N LEU A 7 -9.90 6.67 -2.13
CA LEU A 7 -9.21 7.90 -1.73
C LEU A 7 -9.84 8.41 -0.44
N ASP A 8 -9.12 8.21 0.65
CA ASP A 8 -9.48 8.71 1.96
C ASP A 8 -8.35 9.66 2.39
N LEU A 9 -8.34 10.89 1.83
CA LEU A 9 -7.24 11.86 1.98
C LEU A 9 -6.79 12.06 3.44
N PRO A 10 -5.48 12.09 3.74
CA PRO A 10 -4.34 12.08 2.83
C PRO A 10 -3.83 10.66 2.52
N TYR A 11 -4.68 9.64 2.59
CA TYR A 11 -4.32 8.26 2.35
C TYR A 11 -5.13 7.65 1.20
N ALA A 12 -4.56 6.61 0.60
CA ALA A 12 -5.25 5.75 -0.34
C ALA A 12 -5.18 4.31 0.14
N LEU A 13 -6.28 3.59 -0.10
CA LEU A 13 -6.36 2.14 0.08
C LEU A 13 -6.66 1.51 -1.27
N ILE A 14 -5.84 0.53 -1.64
CA ILE A 14 -6.06 -0.32 -2.80
C ILE A 14 -6.52 -1.68 -2.29
N ALA A 15 -7.59 -2.22 -2.88
CA ALA A 15 -8.02 -3.59 -2.67
C ALA A 15 -7.97 -4.34 -3.99
N HIS A 16 -7.36 -5.52 -4.01
CA HIS A 16 -7.07 -6.24 -5.24
C HIS A 16 -7.34 -7.75 -5.15
N VAL A 17 -8.01 -8.27 -6.17
CA VAL A 17 -8.28 -9.69 -6.42
C VAL A 17 -8.26 -9.96 -7.93
N GLY A 18 -7.17 -10.56 -8.43
CA GLY A 18 -7.12 -11.11 -9.79
C GLY A 18 -5.83 -10.73 -10.49
N ASP A 19 -5.90 -10.41 -11.77
CA ASP A 19 -4.78 -10.00 -12.62
C ASP A 19 -4.95 -8.60 -13.22
N SER A 20 -6.00 -7.87 -12.83
CA SER A 20 -6.14 -6.45 -13.13
C SER A 20 -5.18 -5.65 -12.25
N ARG A 21 -4.56 -4.59 -12.78
CA ARG A 21 -3.44 -3.92 -12.10
C ARG A 21 -3.77 -2.51 -11.63
N ALA A 22 -3.07 -2.07 -10.59
CA ALA A 22 -3.01 -0.66 -10.20
C ALA A 22 -1.56 -0.16 -10.20
N TYR A 23 -1.34 1.02 -10.77
CA TYR A 23 -0.06 1.71 -10.84
C TYR A 23 -0.15 3.08 -10.17
N LEU A 24 0.98 3.55 -9.64
CA LEU A 24 1.18 4.90 -9.13
C LEU A 24 2.33 5.56 -9.87
N LEU A 25 2.06 6.68 -10.52
CA LEU A 25 3.06 7.62 -11.01
C LEU A 25 3.26 8.71 -9.96
N ARG A 26 4.44 8.74 -9.36
CA ARG A 26 4.86 9.74 -8.36
C ARG A 26 6.26 10.24 -8.71
N LYS A 27 6.43 11.56 -8.75
CA LYS A 27 7.75 12.20 -9.01
C LYS A 27 8.45 11.67 -10.29
N GLY A 28 7.67 11.29 -11.29
CA GLY A 28 8.18 10.76 -12.56
C GLY A 28 8.49 9.26 -12.58
N GLU A 29 8.28 8.54 -11.48
CA GLU A 29 8.46 7.09 -11.39
C GLU A 29 7.12 6.37 -11.41
N LEU A 30 6.96 5.39 -12.30
CA LEU A 30 5.79 4.52 -12.38
C LEU A 30 6.05 3.25 -11.56
N THR A 31 5.25 3.03 -10.53
CA THR A 31 5.34 1.87 -9.64
C THR A 31 4.09 1.00 -9.75
N LEU A 32 4.27 -0.30 -9.98
CA LEU A 32 3.17 -1.28 -9.90
C LEU A 32 2.83 -1.55 -8.42
N LEU A 33 1.58 -1.33 -8.04
CA LEU A 33 1.11 -1.45 -6.66
C LEU A 33 0.55 -2.85 -6.33
N THR A 34 -0.07 -3.50 -7.32
CA THR A 34 -0.74 -4.80 -7.18
C THR A 34 0.17 -5.96 -7.59
N GLU A 35 -0.14 -7.15 -7.10
CA GLU A 35 0.49 -8.38 -7.57
C GLU A 35 -0.54 -9.27 -8.23
N ASP A 36 -0.25 -9.72 -9.45
CA ASP A 36 -1.17 -10.60 -10.15
C ASP A 36 -1.36 -11.92 -9.39
N HIS A 37 -2.63 -12.30 -9.22
CA HIS A 37 -3.07 -13.61 -8.79
C HIS A 37 -3.20 -14.55 -9.99
N SER A 38 -2.10 -14.75 -10.71
CA SER A 38 -1.99 -15.72 -11.80
C SER A 38 -1.01 -16.84 -11.46
N TRP A 39 -1.14 -17.97 -12.14
CA TRP A 39 -0.26 -19.12 -11.95
C TRP A 39 1.19 -18.75 -12.26
N VAL A 40 1.42 -18.02 -13.36
CA VAL A 40 2.76 -17.59 -13.75
C VAL A 40 3.35 -16.60 -12.75
N ALA A 41 2.56 -15.67 -12.22
CA ALA A 41 3.03 -14.73 -11.21
C ALA A 41 3.45 -15.45 -9.92
N GLU A 42 2.70 -16.48 -9.51
CA GLU A 42 3.07 -17.31 -8.36
C GLU A 42 4.38 -18.08 -8.60
N ARG A 43 4.59 -18.61 -9.82
CA ARG A 43 5.84 -19.29 -10.16
C ARG A 43 7.03 -18.35 -10.21
N VAL A 44 6.85 -17.12 -10.71
CA VAL A 44 7.90 -16.10 -10.66
C VAL A 44 8.24 -15.76 -9.22
N ARG A 45 7.25 -15.60 -8.34
CA ARG A 45 7.48 -15.38 -6.90
C ARG A 45 8.27 -16.51 -6.24
N GLN A 46 8.03 -17.75 -6.64
CA GLN A 46 8.76 -18.92 -6.14
C GLN A 46 10.16 -19.07 -6.74
N GLY A 47 10.57 -18.18 -7.65
CA GLY A 47 11.84 -18.29 -8.38
C GLY A 47 11.88 -19.44 -9.39
N LEU A 48 10.71 -20.00 -9.74
CA LEU A 48 10.58 -21.13 -10.66
C LEU A 48 10.43 -20.70 -12.12
N LEU A 49 10.11 -19.43 -12.36
CA LEU A 49 10.05 -18.81 -13.68
C LEU A 49 10.70 -17.43 -13.61
N SER A 50 11.37 -17.03 -14.69
CA SER A 50 11.75 -15.62 -14.86
C SER A 50 10.54 -14.78 -15.28
N PRO A 51 10.54 -13.45 -14.99
CA PRO A 51 9.52 -12.54 -15.49
C PRO A 51 9.35 -12.56 -17.02
N GLU A 52 10.43 -12.79 -17.75
CA GLU A 52 10.47 -12.88 -19.21
C GLU A 52 9.78 -14.15 -19.71
N GLU A 53 10.04 -15.29 -19.07
CA GLU A 53 9.37 -16.56 -19.37
C GLU A 53 7.88 -16.50 -19.05
N ALA A 54 7.51 -15.85 -17.95
CA ALA A 54 6.12 -15.72 -17.53
C ALA A 54 5.24 -15.02 -18.59
N LYS A 55 5.78 -14.04 -19.32
CA LYS A 55 5.05 -13.29 -20.35
C LYS A 55 4.62 -14.16 -21.55
N THR A 56 5.43 -15.15 -21.92
CA THR A 56 5.20 -16.01 -23.09
C THR A 56 4.68 -17.41 -22.72
N HIS A 57 4.52 -17.68 -21.43
CA HIS A 57 4.12 -18.99 -20.94
C HIS A 57 2.69 -19.36 -21.36
N ARG A 58 2.46 -20.64 -21.69
CA ARG A 58 1.15 -21.19 -22.09
C ARG A 58 0.02 -20.98 -21.07
N TRP A 59 0.38 -20.77 -19.80
CA TRP A 59 -0.56 -20.58 -18.69
C TRP A 59 -0.56 -19.15 -18.15
N ARG A 60 -0.10 -18.18 -18.94
CA ARG A 60 -0.05 -16.77 -18.54
C ARG A 60 -1.41 -16.19 -18.13
N ASN A 61 -2.50 -16.70 -18.72
CA ASN A 61 -3.88 -16.27 -18.44
C ASN A 61 -4.59 -17.14 -17.36
N VAL A 62 -3.87 -18.04 -16.68
CA VAL A 62 -4.50 -18.90 -15.66
C VAL A 62 -4.53 -18.15 -14.32
N ILE A 63 -5.72 -17.66 -13.95
CA ILE A 63 -5.97 -16.93 -12.70
C ILE A 63 -6.10 -17.93 -11.53
N THR A 64 -5.41 -17.65 -10.42
CA THR A 64 -5.40 -18.48 -9.21
C THR A 64 -6.29 -17.94 -8.09
N ASN A 65 -6.81 -16.72 -8.23
CA ASN A 65 -7.74 -16.13 -7.27
C ASN A 65 -8.66 -15.10 -7.97
N ALA A 66 -9.96 -15.30 -7.88
CA ALA A 66 -10.96 -14.43 -8.49
C ALA A 66 -12.24 -14.42 -7.64
N LEU A 67 -12.90 -13.27 -7.58
CA LEU A 67 -14.21 -13.15 -6.92
C LEU A 67 -15.25 -14.00 -7.67
N GLY A 68 -16.05 -14.76 -6.92
CA GLY A 68 -17.16 -15.57 -7.45
C GLY A 68 -16.76 -16.93 -8.05
N SER A 69 -15.49 -17.13 -8.40
CA SER A 69 -15.00 -18.41 -8.94
C SER A 69 -14.57 -19.40 -7.85
N PHE A 70 -14.30 -18.93 -6.64
CA PHE A 70 -13.85 -19.73 -5.51
C PHE A 70 -14.75 -19.49 -4.28
N PRO A 71 -14.90 -20.47 -3.36
CA PRO A 71 -15.71 -20.32 -2.15
C PRO A 71 -15.24 -19.19 -1.23
N GLN A 72 -13.94 -18.92 -1.27
CA GLN A 72 -13.28 -17.82 -0.58
C GLN A 72 -12.31 -17.17 -1.56
N ALA A 73 -12.26 -15.84 -1.56
CA ALA A 73 -11.30 -15.08 -2.34
C ALA A 73 -10.35 -14.34 -1.39
N ARG A 74 -9.05 -14.43 -1.67
CA ARG A 74 -8.04 -13.66 -0.92
C ARG A 74 -8.05 -12.23 -1.41
N VAL A 75 -8.13 -11.26 -0.50
CA VAL A 75 -8.05 -9.84 -0.85
C VAL A 75 -6.72 -9.30 -0.40
N ASP A 76 -5.96 -8.77 -1.36
CA ASP A 76 -4.73 -8.06 -1.08
C ASP A 76 -5.08 -6.57 -0.87
N LEU A 77 -4.76 -6.04 0.31
CA LEU A 77 -4.94 -4.63 0.62
C LEU A 77 -3.59 -3.93 0.63
N LEU A 78 -3.50 -2.76 0.00
CA LEU A 78 -2.34 -1.89 0.08
C LEU A 78 -2.78 -0.50 0.54
N GLY A 79 -2.29 -0.08 1.69
CA GLY A 79 -2.40 1.31 2.11
C GLY A 79 -1.18 2.11 1.65
N LEU A 80 -1.34 3.38 1.27
CA LEU A 80 -0.25 4.35 1.16
C LEU A 80 -0.67 5.78 1.49
N LYS A 81 0.30 6.63 1.87
CA LYS A 81 0.08 8.07 2.02
C LYS A 81 0.18 8.76 0.66
N LEU A 82 -0.80 9.61 0.37
CA LEU A 82 -0.89 10.38 -0.85
C LEU A 82 0.04 11.59 -0.80
N GLU A 83 0.63 11.89 -1.95
CA GLU A 83 1.37 13.11 -2.21
C GLU A 83 0.62 13.95 -3.26
N PRO A 84 0.73 15.28 -3.20
CA PRO A 84 0.16 16.12 -4.26
C PRO A 84 0.73 15.75 -5.63
N GLY A 85 -0.12 15.82 -6.65
CA GLY A 85 0.25 15.46 -8.03
C GLY A 85 0.37 13.95 -8.30
N ASP A 86 0.11 13.07 -7.34
CA ASP A 86 0.07 11.62 -7.59
C ASP A 86 -0.94 11.26 -8.70
N VAL A 87 -0.54 10.35 -9.58
CA VAL A 87 -1.42 9.82 -10.64
C VAL A 87 -1.55 8.32 -10.48
N PHE A 88 -2.79 7.84 -10.29
CA PHE A 88 -3.13 6.44 -10.28
C PHE A 88 -3.66 6.00 -11.63
N LEU A 89 -3.29 4.77 -12.02
CA LEU A 89 -3.85 4.07 -13.16
C LEU A 89 -4.36 2.72 -12.67
N LEU A 90 -5.65 2.44 -12.86
CA LEU A 90 -6.22 1.11 -12.72
C LEU A 90 -6.55 0.59 -14.12
N CYS A 91 -6.16 -0.64 -14.41
CA CYS A 91 -6.38 -1.22 -15.73
C CYS A 91 -6.64 -2.73 -15.68
N THR A 92 -7.34 -3.23 -16.69
CA THR A 92 -7.44 -4.68 -16.95
C THR A 92 -6.16 -5.21 -17.60
N ASP A 93 -6.02 -6.53 -17.58
CA ASP A 93 -4.96 -7.27 -18.27
C ASP A 93 -4.96 -7.03 -19.79
N GLY A 94 -6.13 -6.73 -20.39
CA GLY A 94 -6.23 -6.26 -21.77
C GLY A 94 -5.38 -5.03 -22.10
N LEU A 95 -5.08 -4.17 -21.10
CA LEU A 95 -4.12 -3.08 -21.26
C LEU A 95 -2.69 -3.53 -20.99
N SER A 96 -2.43 -4.07 -19.79
CA SER A 96 -1.07 -4.36 -19.29
C SER A 96 -0.42 -5.58 -19.96
N GLY A 97 -1.20 -6.40 -20.66
CA GLY A 97 -0.72 -7.49 -21.49
C GLY A 97 -0.25 -7.05 -22.88
N VAL A 98 -0.59 -5.82 -23.31
CA VAL A 98 -0.29 -5.28 -24.64
C VAL A 98 0.72 -4.14 -24.56
N LEU A 99 0.52 -3.21 -23.62
CA LEU A 99 1.37 -2.04 -23.47
C LEU A 99 2.42 -2.25 -22.37
N GLU A 100 3.65 -1.86 -22.66
CA GLU A 100 4.74 -1.86 -21.68
C GLU A 100 4.65 -0.68 -20.71
N ASP A 101 5.21 -0.86 -19.51
CA ASP A 101 5.24 0.16 -18.46
C ASP A 101 5.84 1.50 -18.92
N ARG A 102 6.80 1.48 -19.86
CA ARG A 102 7.36 2.70 -20.48
C ARG A 102 6.31 3.49 -21.23
N THR A 103 5.46 2.83 -22.00
CA THR A 103 4.35 3.47 -22.73
C THR A 103 3.33 4.05 -21.76
N LEU A 104 3.01 3.30 -20.69
CA LEU A 104 2.11 3.78 -19.63
C LEU A 104 2.67 5.06 -18.99
N LEU A 105 3.95 5.05 -18.62
CA LEU A 105 4.64 6.18 -18.02
C LEU A 105 4.58 7.42 -18.93
N GLU A 106 4.95 7.28 -20.20
CA GLU A 106 4.96 8.40 -21.16
C GLU A 106 3.58 9.02 -21.33
N VAL A 107 2.52 8.20 -21.43
CA VAL A 107 1.15 8.71 -21.58
C VAL A 107 0.67 9.40 -20.30
N LEU A 108 0.87 8.78 -19.13
CA LEU A 108 0.42 9.33 -17.84
C LEU A 108 1.12 10.64 -17.48
N LYS A 109 2.38 10.81 -17.92
CA LYS A 109 3.19 12.01 -17.68
C LYS A 109 2.79 13.20 -18.53
N HIS A 110 2.43 12.99 -19.81
CA HIS A 110 2.24 14.08 -20.77
C HIS A 110 0.79 14.52 -20.99
N PHE A 111 -0.19 13.69 -20.62
CA PHE A 111 -1.61 13.96 -20.91
C PHE A 111 -2.45 14.13 -19.65
N PRO A 112 -3.53 14.93 -19.68
CA PRO A 112 -4.50 15.00 -18.60
C PRO A 112 -5.27 13.66 -18.45
N PRO A 113 -5.86 13.35 -17.28
CA PRO A 113 -6.43 12.03 -16.98
C PRO A 113 -7.40 11.48 -18.05
N GLU A 114 -8.30 12.31 -18.54
CA GLU A 114 -9.29 11.92 -19.54
C GLU A 114 -8.64 11.58 -20.88
N GLU A 115 -7.71 12.41 -21.35
CA GLU A 115 -6.99 12.17 -22.61
C GLU A 115 -6.03 10.97 -22.48
N ALA A 116 -5.36 10.84 -21.34
CA ALA A 116 -4.50 9.69 -21.03
C ALA A 116 -5.30 8.38 -21.10
N ALA A 117 -6.47 8.32 -20.45
CA ALA A 117 -7.33 7.13 -20.50
C ALA A 117 -7.74 6.77 -21.94
N ARG A 118 -8.19 7.76 -22.73
CA ARG A 118 -8.57 7.54 -24.14
C ARG A 118 -7.39 7.05 -24.99
N ARG A 119 -6.21 7.66 -24.83
CA ARG A 119 -4.98 7.28 -25.56
C ARG A 119 -4.52 5.88 -25.21
N LEU A 120 -4.54 5.51 -23.93
CA LEU A 120 -4.18 4.16 -23.48
C LEU A 120 -5.08 3.09 -24.12
N VAL A 121 -6.40 3.33 -24.15
CA VAL A 121 -7.35 2.43 -24.81
C VAL A 121 -7.10 2.36 -26.33
N ALA A 122 -6.89 3.51 -26.99
CA ALA A 122 -6.60 3.55 -28.42
C ALA A 122 -5.32 2.77 -28.77
N LEU A 123 -4.22 3.00 -28.04
CA LEU A 123 -2.95 2.31 -28.25
C LEU A 123 -3.09 0.79 -28.08
N ALA A 124 -3.80 0.33 -27.04
CA ALA A 124 -4.02 -1.10 -26.84
C ALA A 124 -4.84 -1.74 -27.98
N ASN A 125 -5.83 -1.03 -28.51
CA ASN A 125 -6.60 -1.49 -29.66
C ASN A 125 -5.76 -1.52 -30.95
N GLU A 126 -4.95 -0.50 -31.21
CA GLU A 126 -4.05 -0.42 -32.37
C GLU A 126 -3.02 -1.56 -32.37
N TRP A 127 -2.60 -2.02 -31.19
CA TRP A 127 -1.63 -3.08 -31.01
C TRP A 127 -2.26 -4.49 -31.00
N GLY A 128 -3.51 -4.60 -31.47
CA GLY A 128 -4.19 -5.86 -31.74
C GLY A 128 -5.34 -6.20 -30.80
N GLY A 129 -5.53 -5.45 -29.71
CA GLY A 129 -6.70 -5.52 -28.82
C GLY A 129 -7.22 -6.95 -28.55
N PRO A 130 -6.39 -7.87 -28.02
CA PRO A 130 -6.75 -9.28 -27.90
C PRO A 130 -7.87 -9.54 -26.87
N ASP A 131 -8.19 -8.56 -26.05
CA ASP A 131 -9.16 -8.66 -24.95
C ASP A 131 -9.85 -7.31 -24.67
N ASN A 132 -10.84 -7.31 -23.78
CA ASN A 132 -11.52 -6.11 -23.31
C ASN A 132 -10.57 -5.21 -22.50
N VAL A 133 -10.44 -3.97 -22.96
CA VAL A 133 -9.59 -2.96 -22.33
C VAL A 133 -10.46 -2.02 -21.50
N SER A 134 -10.18 -1.93 -20.20
CA SER A 134 -10.79 -0.95 -19.29
C SER A 134 -9.71 -0.22 -18.49
N VAL A 135 -9.86 1.10 -18.38
CA VAL A 135 -8.86 1.99 -17.78
C VAL A 135 -9.53 3.06 -16.94
N VAL A 136 -8.98 3.33 -15.75
CA VAL A 136 -9.33 4.47 -14.91
C VAL A 136 -8.04 5.22 -14.56
N VAL A 137 -7.99 6.52 -14.85
CA VAL A 137 -6.87 7.40 -14.49
C VAL A 137 -7.36 8.42 -13.47
N VAL A 138 -6.66 8.54 -12.35
CA VAL A 138 -6.98 9.50 -11.29
C VAL A 138 -5.75 10.33 -10.98
N ARG A 139 -5.83 11.65 -11.18
CA ARG A 139 -4.75 12.58 -10.80
C ARG A 139 -5.20 13.39 -9.60
N LEU A 140 -4.38 13.38 -8.55
CA LEU A 140 -4.58 14.23 -7.39
C LEU A 140 -4.19 15.68 -7.70
N PRO A 141 -4.86 16.66 -7.08
CA PRO A 141 -4.47 18.06 -7.20
C PRO A 141 -3.07 18.30 -6.61
N GLU A 142 -2.46 19.41 -7.02
CA GLU A 142 -1.18 19.91 -6.49
C GLU A 142 -1.29 20.40 -5.03
N GLU A 143 -2.51 20.54 -4.52
CA GLU A 143 -2.79 20.82 -3.12
C GLU A 143 -3.84 19.84 -2.60
N LEU A 144 -3.44 19.01 -1.63
CA LEU A 144 -4.36 18.08 -0.98
C LEU A 144 -5.10 18.78 0.17
N PRO A 145 -6.43 18.62 0.27
CA PRO A 145 -7.19 19.03 1.43
C PRO A 145 -6.57 18.53 2.74
N ARG A 146 -6.34 19.46 3.68
CA ARG A 146 -5.97 19.11 5.06
C ARG A 146 -7.22 18.62 5.79
N ALA A 147 -7.57 17.36 5.59
CA ALA A 147 -8.57 16.71 6.42
C ALA A 147 -7.92 16.22 7.72
N SER A 148 -8.42 16.66 8.88
CA SER A 148 -8.12 15.96 10.13
C SER A 148 -9.04 14.75 10.23
N ARG A 149 -8.47 13.59 10.53
CA ARG A 149 -9.23 12.35 10.71
C ARG A 149 -9.17 11.89 12.16
N PRO A 150 -10.26 11.31 12.68
CA PRO A 150 -10.29 10.73 14.03
C PRO A 150 -9.75 9.29 14.10
N TYR A 151 -9.33 8.68 12.98
CA TYR A 151 -8.79 7.32 12.94
C TYR A 151 -7.49 7.22 12.14
N ALA A 152 -6.53 6.47 12.70
CA ALA A 152 -5.30 6.08 12.05
C ALA A 152 -5.58 4.86 11.15
N LEU A 153 -5.39 4.98 9.84
CA LEU A 153 -5.15 3.78 9.05
C LEU A 153 -3.86 3.11 9.58
N PRO A 154 -3.69 1.77 9.49
CA PRO A 154 -2.44 1.09 9.87
C PRO A 154 -1.17 1.67 9.23
N LEU A 155 -1.35 2.50 8.19
CA LEU A 155 -0.41 3.39 7.54
C LEU A 155 0.31 4.43 8.41
N GLU A 156 -0.32 4.95 9.47
CA GLU A 156 0.35 5.88 10.39
C GLU A 156 1.49 5.18 11.13
N ALA A 157 1.32 3.90 11.47
CA ALA A 157 2.36 3.08 12.10
C ALA A 157 3.56 2.85 11.16
N ALA A 158 3.33 2.84 9.83
CA ALA A 158 4.36 2.66 8.82
C ALA A 158 5.00 3.96 8.31
N LYS A 159 4.74 5.10 8.96
CA LYS A 159 5.31 6.42 8.60
C LYS A 159 5.10 6.80 7.11
N GLY A 160 4.01 6.34 6.50
CA GLY A 160 3.67 6.66 5.11
C GLY A 160 4.30 5.75 4.05
N ALA A 161 5.06 4.71 4.43
CA ALA A 161 5.46 3.67 3.51
C ALA A 161 4.25 2.81 3.08
N PRO A 162 4.25 2.22 1.87
CA PRO A 162 3.18 1.32 1.45
C PRO A 162 3.09 0.10 2.37
N VAL A 163 1.90 -0.19 2.91
CA VAL A 163 1.66 -1.34 3.81
C VAL A 163 0.76 -2.34 3.12
N ARG A 164 1.25 -3.56 2.92
CA ARG A 164 0.46 -4.68 2.41
C ARG A 164 -0.19 -5.45 3.55
N LEU A 165 -1.50 -5.58 3.53
CA LEU A 165 -2.27 -6.43 4.45
C LEU A 165 -2.88 -7.56 3.63
N LYS A 166 -2.58 -8.81 4.00
CA LYS A 166 -3.20 -10.01 3.39
C LYS A 166 -4.40 -10.40 4.25
N LEU A 167 -5.62 -10.29 3.73
CA LEU A 167 -6.79 -10.88 4.39
C LEU A 167 -7.05 -12.29 3.84
N GLY A 168 -7.18 -13.29 4.73
CA GLY A 168 -7.74 -14.60 4.38
C GLY A 168 -6.85 -15.83 4.55
N GLN A 169 -5.81 -15.80 5.39
CA GLN A 169 -5.21 -17.02 5.95
C GLN A 169 -5.34 -16.93 7.46
N GLU A 170 -6.40 -17.52 8.03
CA GLU A 170 -6.79 -17.53 9.45
C GLU A 170 -6.62 -16.20 10.23
N PRO A 171 -7.69 -15.64 10.82
CA PRO A 171 -7.63 -14.34 11.48
C PRO A 171 -7.02 -14.46 12.89
N GLU A 172 -5.73 -14.76 12.99
CA GLU A 172 -4.97 -14.35 14.16
C GLU A 172 -4.27 -13.03 13.84
N GLU A 173 -4.90 -11.97 14.35
CA GLU A 173 -4.41 -10.61 14.42
C GLU A 173 -4.41 -9.84 13.09
N LEU A 174 -5.60 -9.42 12.68
CA LEU A 174 -5.70 -8.07 12.10
C LEU A 174 -5.07 -7.11 13.13
N PRO A 175 -3.95 -6.41 12.85
CA PRO A 175 -3.39 -5.45 13.79
C PRO A 175 -4.16 -4.12 13.73
N THR A 176 -5.46 -4.18 13.42
CA THR A 176 -6.40 -3.18 13.87
C THR A 176 -6.87 -3.54 15.28
N GLN A 177 -5.91 -3.69 16.20
CA GLN A 177 -6.18 -3.19 17.53
C GLN A 177 -6.22 -1.68 17.41
N VAL A 178 -7.40 -1.15 17.10
CA VAL A 178 -7.75 0.20 17.51
C VAL A 178 -7.77 0.16 19.04
N MET A 179 -6.59 0.32 19.66
CA MET A 179 -6.53 0.78 21.03
C MET A 179 -7.03 2.22 21.00
N GLU A 180 -8.28 2.42 21.41
CA GLU A 180 -8.67 3.74 21.91
C GLU A 180 -7.67 4.14 23.00
N PRO A 181 -7.13 5.37 22.97
CA PRO A 181 -6.13 5.77 23.93
C PRO A 181 -6.78 5.81 25.31
N LYS A 182 -6.41 4.88 26.20
CA LYS A 182 -6.62 5.12 27.63
C LYS A 182 -5.62 6.18 28.08
N GLY A 183 -5.97 7.43 27.86
CA GLY A 183 -5.48 8.53 28.68
C GLY A 183 -5.87 8.27 30.12
N ARG A 184 -5.00 7.62 30.89
CA ARG A 184 -4.99 7.74 32.34
C ARG A 184 -3.62 8.21 32.73
N GLY A 185 -3.58 9.49 33.11
CA GLY A 185 -2.38 10.19 33.54
C GLY A 185 -1.63 9.42 34.61
N ILE A 186 -0.32 9.65 34.64
CA ILE A 186 0.58 9.11 35.65
C ILE A 186 0.04 9.52 37.03
N ARG A 187 -0.57 8.58 37.76
CA ARG A 187 -0.82 8.76 39.19
C ARG A 187 0.40 8.23 39.92
N VAL A 188 1.29 9.13 40.29
CA VAL A 188 2.40 8.83 41.19
C VAL A 188 1.79 8.56 42.58
N GLY A 189 2.00 7.36 43.11
CA GLY A 189 1.56 7.01 44.46
C GLY A 189 2.48 7.62 45.51
N TRP A 190 1.99 7.81 46.75
CA TRP A 190 2.84 8.27 47.87
C TRP A 190 4.08 7.39 48.10
N ARG A 191 3.98 6.10 47.77
CA ARG A 191 5.11 5.15 47.80
C ARG A 191 6.17 5.46 46.75
N ASP A 192 5.78 5.91 45.57
CA ASP A 192 6.70 6.27 44.49
C ASP A 192 7.44 7.56 44.83
N ILE A 193 6.76 8.53 45.47
CA ILE A 193 7.39 9.76 45.98
C ILE A 193 8.42 9.42 47.07
N LEU A 194 8.08 8.50 47.98
CA LEU A 194 9.01 8.04 49.01
C LEU A 194 10.21 7.32 48.43
N LEU A 195 10.02 6.47 47.42
CA LEU A 195 11.10 5.75 46.75
C LEU A 195 12.01 6.70 45.96
N ILE A 196 11.44 7.68 45.25
CA ILE A 196 12.21 8.72 44.55
C ILE A 196 13.00 9.56 45.56
N GLY A 197 12.38 9.97 46.68
CA GLY A 197 13.06 10.70 47.75
C GLY A 197 14.20 9.90 48.39
N LEU A 198 13.98 8.62 48.68
CA LEU A 198 15.01 7.72 49.21
C LEU A 198 16.16 7.55 48.21
N TRP A 199 15.85 7.41 46.92
CA TRP A 199 16.86 7.26 45.87
C TRP A 199 17.70 8.53 45.73
N VAL A 200 17.07 9.71 45.75
CA VAL A 200 17.78 11.00 45.76
C VAL A 200 18.69 11.13 47.00
N LEU A 201 18.24 10.69 48.18
CA LEU A 201 19.06 10.69 49.39
C LEU A 201 20.25 9.74 49.30
N VAL A 202 20.07 8.53 48.76
CA VAL A 202 21.16 7.56 48.55
C VAL A 202 22.17 8.10 47.55
N VAL A 203 21.72 8.67 46.43
CA VAL A 203 22.60 9.27 45.42
C VAL A 203 23.34 10.48 46.01
N ALA A 204 22.66 11.34 46.76
CA ALA A 204 23.29 12.46 47.45
C ALA A 204 24.32 12.00 48.49
N TYR A 205 24.02 10.94 49.25
CA TYR A 205 24.96 10.34 50.21
C TYR A 205 26.19 9.74 49.53
N ILE A 206 26.00 9.04 48.40
CA ILE A 206 27.12 8.51 47.61
C ILE A 206 27.97 9.65 47.07
N LEU A 207 27.36 10.70 46.51
CA LEU A 207 28.08 11.86 45.98
C LEU A 207 28.82 12.64 47.08
N LEU A 208 28.17 12.90 48.23
CA LEU A 208 28.80 13.55 49.39
C LEU A 208 29.89 12.68 50.05
N GLY A 209 29.73 11.36 50.04
CA GLY A 209 30.74 10.40 50.49
C GLY A 209 31.94 10.32 49.54
N TYR A 210 31.71 10.48 48.24
CA TYR A 210 32.76 10.55 47.22
C TYR A 210 33.64 11.80 47.36
N PHE A 211 33.10 12.90 47.88
CA PHE A 211 33.85 14.13 48.17
C PHE A 211 34.53 14.14 49.55
N LYS A 212 34.46 13.04 50.32
CA LYS A 212 35.01 12.95 51.69
C LYS A 212 36.08 11.87 51.88
N GLY A 213 36.87 11.58 50.86
CA GLY A 213 38.17 10.97 51.12
C GLY A 213 39.09 10.83 49.91
N PRO A 214 40.41 11.00 50.09
CA PRO A 214 41.14 11.89 51.02
C PRO A 214 41.43 13.28 50.43
#